data_AF-A0A0D2JKH3-F1
#
_entry.id   AF-A0A0D2JKH3-F1
#
_cell.length_a   1.000
_cell.length_b   1.000
_cell.length_c   1.000
_cell.angle_alpha   90.00
_cell.angle_beta   90.00
_cell.angle_gamma   90.00
#
_symmetry.space_group_name_H-M   'P 1'
#
loop_
_entity.id
_entity.type
_entity.pdbx_description
1 polymer ?
#
loop_
_entity_poly.entity_id
_entity_poly.type
_entity_poly.pdbx_seq_one_letter_code
_entity_poly.pdbx_strand_id
1 'polypeptide(L)'
;MVPGGLRMGSPALTSRGFVEKDFEKVAEFVDRAVNIAVALKAKAGAKLKDFRDYLDKNQVPEIEALREEVEAFAKTFPTVGFEKASMKYTE
;
A
#
# COMPACT_ATOMS: atom_id res chain seq x y z
N MET A 1 18.09 -3.12 -17.43
CA MET A 1 18.39 -3.47 -16.02
C MET A 1 17.07 -3.58 -15.28
N VAL A 2 16.75 -4.72 -14.66
CA VAL A 2 15.52 -4.91 -13.88
C VAL A 2 15.88 -4.75 -12.40
N PRO A 3 15.38 -3.74 -11.68
CA PRO A 3 15.69 -3.56 -10.27
C PRO A 3 15.10 -4.70 -9.43
N GLY A 4 15.87 -5.18 -8.44
CA GLY A 4 15.49 -6.31 -7.57
C GLY A 4 15.03 -5.93 -6.17
N GLY A 5 14.87 -4.64 -5.86
CA GLY A 5 14.54 -4.17 -4.51
C GLY A 5 13.68 -2.91 -4.49
N LEU A 6 13.11 -2.63 -3.31
CA LEU A 6 12.25 -1.47 -3.03
C LEU A 6 12.94 -0.54 -2.03
N ARG A 7 12.87 0.78 -2.26
CA ARG A 7 13.33 1.80 -1.31
C ARG A 7 12.14 2.46 -0.63
N MET A 8 12.12 2.47 0.69
CA MET A 8 11.08 3.11 1.51
C MET A 8 11.74 4.10 2.48
N GLY A 9 10.99 5.12 2.94
CA GLY A 9 11.48 6.11 3.88
C GLY A 9 10.37 6.63 4.80
N SER A 10 10.74 7.05 6.00
CA SER A 10 9.86 7.56 7.04
C SER A 10 9.48 9.06 6.97
N PRO A 11 10.23 10.00 6.35
CA PRO A 11 10.02 11.44 6.56
C PRO A 11 8.59 11.95 6.33
N ALA A 12 7.90 11.44 5.30
CA ALA A 12 6.54 11.88 4.96
C ALA A 12 5.51 11.46 6.01
N LEU A 13 5.61 10.23 6.53
CA LEU A 13 4.69 9.71 7.53
C LEU A 13 5.01 10.26 8.93
N THR A 14 6.29 10.43 9.26
CA THR A 14 6.70 11.10 10.51
C THR A 14 6.21 12.55 10.56
N SER A 15 6.19 13.26 9.44
CA SER A 15 5.60 14.61 9.35
C SER A 15 4.10 14.65 9.66
N ARG A 16 3.41 13.51 9.51
CA ARG A 16 1.99 13.33 9.87
C ARG A 16 1.79 12.83 11.31
N GLY A 17 2.86 12.63 12.07
CA GLY A 17 2.80 12.18 13.47
C GLY A 17 2.94 10.68 13.68
N PHE A 18 3.42 9.92 12.68
CA PHE A 18 3.73 8.50 12.87
C PHE A 18 4.90 8.33 13.84
N VAL A 19 4.73 7.43 14.81
CA VAL A 19 5.77 6.98 15.75
C VAL A 19 6.23 5.56 15.40
N GLU A 20 7.19 5.03 16.16
CA GLU A 20 7.83 3.73 15.92
C GLU A 20 6.82 2.59 15.75
N LYS A 21 5.81 2.54 16.64
CA LYS A 21 4.74 1.53 16.60
C LYS A 21 3.90 1.61 15.32
N ASP A 22 3.71 2.80 14.77
CA ASP A 22 2.98 2.98 13.51
C ASP A 22 3.80 2.47 12.33
N PHE A 23 5.14 2.60 12.39
CA PHE A 23 6.03 2.04 11.38
C PHE A 23 6.13 0.52 11.42
N GLU A 24 5.97 -0.11 12.59
CA GLU A 24 5.76 -1.57 12.67
C GLU A 24 4.53 -1.97 11.87
N LYS A 25 3.42 -1.23 12.03
CA LYS A 25 2.20 -1.46 11.25
C LYS A 25 2.40 -1.25 9.74
N VAL A 26 3.15 -0.23 9.35
CA VAL A 26 3.51 -0.01 7.94
C VAL A 26 4.32 -1.19 7.39
N ALA A 27 5.27 -1.73 8.16
CA ALA A 27 6.04 -2.90 7.77
C ALA A 27 5.15 -4.15 7.60
N GLU A 28 4.17 -4.36 8.49
CA GLU A 28 3.18 -5.44 8.35
C GLU A 28 2.36 -5.31 7.05
N PHE A 29 1.93 -4.10 6.69
CA PHE A 29 1.20 -3.88 5.44
C PHE A 29 2.07 -4.16 4.22
N VAL A 30 3.34 -3.75 4.24
CA VAL A 30 4.28 -4.02 3.15
C VAL A 30 4.54 -5.52 3.02
N ASP A 31 4.76 -6.23 4.13
CA ASP A 31 4.94 -7.69 4.12
C ASP A 31 3.72 -8.39 3.51
N ARG A 32 2.51 -8.02 3.94
CA ARG A 32 1.26 -8.55 3.36
C ARG A 32 1.16 -8.27 1.86
N ALA A 33 1.49 -7.06 1.41
CA ALA A 33 1.48 -6.71 -0.01
C ALA A 33 2.46 -7.58 -0.82
N VAL A 34 3.68 -7.81 -0.28
CA VAL A 34 4.68 -8.66 -0.92
C VAL A 34 4.20 -10.10 -0.99
N ASN A 35 3.61 -10.63 0.09
CA ASN A 35 3.07 -11.99 0.12
C ASN A 35 1.93 -12.18 -0.91
N ILE A 36 1.04 -11.19 -1.05
CA ILE A 36 0.02 -11.18 -2.10
C ILE A 36 0.67 -11.18 -3.49
N ALA A 37 1.66 -10.31 -3.73
CA ALA A 37 2.36 -10.24 -5.01
C ALA A 37 3.07 -11.55 -5.37
N VAL A 38 3.68 -12.23 -4.39
CA VAL A 38 4.30 -13.56 -4.58
C VAL A 38 3.26 -14.60 -4.96
N ALA A 39 2.13 -14.64 -4.26
CA ALA A 39 1.03 -15.57 -4.55
C ALA A 39 0.44 -15.34 -5.94
N LEU A 40 0.28 -14.08 -6.36
CA LEU A 40 -0.20 -13.73 -7.70
C LEU A 40 0.82 -14.06 -8.78
N LYS A 41 2.11 -13.86 -8.52
CA LYS A 41 3.18 -14.20 -9.47
C LYS A 41 3.20 -15.70 -9.78
N ALA A 42 2.93 -16.54 -8.78
CA ALA A 42 2.80 -17.98 -8.96
C ALA A 42 1.63 -18.37 -9.88
N LYS A 43 0.56 -17.56 -9.92
CA LYS A 43 -0.64 -17.78 -10.77
C LYS A 43 -0.50 -17.17 -12.17
N ALA A 44 0.08 -15.97 -12.27
CA ALA A 44 0.11 -15.18 -13.49
C ALA A 44 1.30 -15.48 -14.42
N GLY A 45 2.39 -16.05 -13.89
CA GLY A 45 3.60 -16.37 -14.65
C GLY A 45 4.75 -15.39 -14.43
N ALA A 46 5.89 -15.67 -15.07
CA ALA A 46 7.16 -15.01 -14.77
C ALA A 46 7.33 -13.63 -15.46
N LYS A 47 6.56 -13.34 -16.52
CA LYS A 47 6.68 -12.07 -17.25
C LYS A 47 5.81 -11.00 -16.61
N LEU A 48 6.33 -9.78 -16.55
CA LEU A 48 5.61 -8.63 -16.00
C LEU A 48 4.32 -8.31 -16.76
N LYS A 49 4.31 -8.56 -18.09
CA LYS A 49 3.10 -8.39 -18.91
C LYS A 49 1.99 -9.31 -18.44
N ASP A 50 2.30 -10.60 -18.30
CA ASP A 50 1.33 -11.61 -17.88
C ASP A 50 0.81 -11.33 -16.46
N PHE A 51 1.67 -10.83 -15.57
CA PHE A 51 1.29 -10.38 -14.22
C PHE A 51 0.30 -9.20 -14.23
N ARG A 52 0.53 -8.19 -15.08
CA ARG A 52 -0.39 -7.05 -15.23
C ARG A 52 -1.72 -7.48 -15.86
N ASP A 53 -1.65 -8.24 -16.95
CA ASP A 53 -2.83 -8.76 -17.63
C ASP A 53 -3.68 -9.64 -16.68
N TYR A 54 -3.04 -10.36 -15.74
CA TYR A 54 -3.74 -11.11 -14.70
C TYR A 54 -4.44 -10.20 -13.70
N LEU A 55 -3.79 -9.14 -13.22
CA LEU A 55 -4.40 -8.16 -12.32
C LEU A 55 -5.59 -7.43 -12.95
N ASP A 56 -5.50 -7.08 -14.23
CA ASP A 56 -6.58 -6.38 -14.94
C ASP A 56 -7.82 -7.26 -15.15
N LYS A 57 -7.62 -8.58 -15.28
CA LYS A 57 -8.69 -9.55 -15.56
C LYS A 57 -9.28 -10.19 -14.31
N ASN A 58 -8.54 -10.19 -13.20
CA ASN A 58 -8.95 -10.87 -11.98
C ASN A 58 -9.07 -9.86 -10.85
N GLN A 59 -10.24 -9.84 -10.22
CA GLN A 59 -10.39 -9.13 -8.96
C GLN A 59 -9.64 -9.91 -7.87
N VAL A 60 -8.80 -9.22 -7.10
CA VAL A 60 -8.04 -9.80 -6.00
C VAL A 60 -8.57 -9.22 -4.69
N PRO A 61 -9.52 -9.88 -4.00
CA PRO A 61 -10.13 -9.37 -2.77
C PRO A 61 -9.11 -9.00 -1.70
N GLU A 62 -7.98 -9.71 -1.64
CA GLU A 62 -6.91 -9.45 -0.68
C GLU A 62 -6.23 -8.09 -0.90
N ILE A 63 -6.15 -7.61 -2.15
CA ILE A 63 -5.64 -6.28 -2.47
C ILE A 63 -6.63 -5.21 -2.02
N GLU A 64 -7.93 -5.43 -2.28
CA GLU A 64 -8.99 -4.50 -1.88
C GLU A 64 -9.07 -4.37 -0.36
N ALA A 65 -9.05 -5.50 0.37
CA ALA A 65 -9.03 -5.50 1.83
C ALA A 65 -7.78 -4.81 2.38
N LEU A 66 -6.60 -5.08 1.81
CA LEU A 66 -5.37 -4.40 2.22
C LEU A 66 -5.44 -2.89 1.96
N ARG A 67 -6.02 -2.46 0.82
CA ARG A 67 -6.22 -1.04 0.52
C ARG A 67 -7.10 -0.38 1.57
N GLU A 68 -8.25 -0.97 1.89
CA GLU A 68 -9.20 -0.45 2.88
C GLU A 68 -8.54 -0.30 4.26
N GLU A 69 -7.79 -1.30 4.71
CA GLU A 69 -7.06 -1.24 5.98
C GLU A 69 -5.98 -0.16 6.01
N VAL A 70 -5.21 -0.02 4.93
CA VAL A 70 -4.16 1.01 4.80
C VAL A 70 -4.78 2.40 4.80
N GLU A 71 -5.87 2.61 4.06
CA GLU A 71 -6.57 3.89 4.01
C GLU A 71 -7.18 4.25 5.37
N ALA A 72 -7.87 3.30 6.01
CA ALA A 72 -8.44 3.49 7.33
C ALA A 72 -7.37 3.88 8.35
N PHE A 73 -6.22 3.19 8.34
CA PHE A 73 -5.10 3.50 9.21
C PHE A 73 -4.53 4.91 8.91
N ALA A 74 -4.26 5.22 7.64
CA ALA A 74 -3.70 6.50 7.24
C ALA A 74 -4.63 7.69 7.52
N LYS A 75 -5.96 7.48 7.52
CA LYS A 75 -6.96 8.51 7.81
C LYS A 75 -7.02 8.90 9.29
N THR A 76 -6.50 8.09 10.20
CA THR A 76 -6.44 8.43 11.64
C THR A 76 -5.48 9.59 11.94
N PHE A 77 -4.45 9.77 11.11
CA PHE A 77 -3.45 10.82 11.26
C PHE A 77 -3.88 12.15 10.63
N PRO A 78 -3.42 13.31 11.15
CA PRO A 78 -3.74 14.62 10.58
C PRO A 78 -3.29 14.78 9.12
N THR A 79 -3.91 15.73 8.44
CA THR A 79 -3.45 16.25 7.15
C THR A 79 -2.44 17.37 7.40
N VAL A 80 -1.42 17.46 6.54
CA VAL A 80 -0.37 18.47 6.66
C VAL A 80 -0.57 19.50 5.54
N GLY A 81 -0.66 20.78 5.91
CA GLY A 81 -0.81 21.89 4.96
C GLY A 81 -2.24 22.24 4.54
N PHE A 82 -3.26 21.52 5.04
CA PHE A 82 -4.68 21.84 4.81
C PHE A 82 -5.57 21.16 5.87
N GLU A 83 -6.80 21.65 6.02
CA GLU A 83 -7.79 21.10 6.94
C GLU A 83 -8.66 20.04 6.26
N LYS A 84 -8.81 18.87 6.91
CA LYS A 84 -9.68 17.78 6.44
C LYS A 84 -11.11 18.25 6.16
N ALA A 85 -11.65 19.15 6.99
CA ALA A 85 -13.02 19.65 6.86
C ALA A 85 -13.26 20.47 5.58
N SER A 86 -12.20 20.99 4.97
CA SER A 86 -12.27 21.80 3.74
C SER A 86 -12.07 20.98 2.45
N MET A 87 -11.88 19.66 2.57
CA MET A 87 -11.61 18.79 1.44
C MET A 87 -12.86 18.49 0.62
N LYS A 88 -12.70 18.42 -0.72
CA LYS A 88 -13.76 17.97 -1.63
C LYS A 88 -14.07 16.47 -1.50
N TYR A 89 -13.07 15.66 -1.17
CA TYR A 89 -13.19 14.22 -1.02
C TYR A 89 -12.90 13.85 0.43
N THR A 90 -13.95 13.44 1.14
CA THR A 90 -13.91 13.11 2.56
C THR A 90 -14.13 11.62 2.83
N GLU A 91 -14.50 10.87 1.79
CA GLU A 91 -14.75 9.43 1.86
C GLU A 91 -13.47 8.60 2.02
#